data_AF-R6K320-F1
#
_entry.id   AF-R6K320-F1
#
_cell.length_a   1.000
_cell.length_b   1.000
_cell.length_c   1.000
_cell.angle_alpha   90.00
_cell.angle_beta   90.00
_cell.angle_gamma   90.00
#
_symmetry.space_group_name_H-M   'P 1'
#
loop_
_entity.id
_entity.type
_entity.pdbx_description
1 polymer ?
#
loop_
_entity_poly.entity_id
_entity_poly.type
_entity_poly.pdbx_seq_one_letter_code
_entity_poly.pdbx_strand_id
1 'polypeptide(L)'
;MKKFLLFSFIIATLIISGCSSSNKSASKNYTYENLDDGQKQIVDTVFDEYTKWKSVQDSGKTFFCSKVNFFYEGDKLVFVANYNFSSSSAFEYAAFYVDNDGHLTSRTYDAYEDKLKAKATGAAMSGLDFSKDDSTETKKNTLSNAYYKAFLSHNSN
;
A
#
# COMPACT_ATOMS: atom_id res chain seq x y z
N MET A 1 4.37 -32.71 -59.70
CA MET A 1 5.39 -31.72 -59.28
C MET A 1 4.73 -30.36 -59.17
N LYS A 2 4.97 -29.62 -58.08
CA LYS A 2 4.35 -28.32 -57.79
C LYS A 2 5.09 -27.16 -58.49
N LYS A 3 4.36 -26.04 -58.61
CA LYS A 3 4.76 -24.61 -58.76
C LYS A 3 4.85 -24.16 -60.23
N PHE A 4 4.22 -23.07 -60.65
CA PHE A 4 4.41 -21.70 -60.16
C PHE A 4 3.13 -20.83 -60.13
N LEU A 5 3.12 -19.96 -59.13
CA LEU A 5 2.14 -18.90 -58.84
C LEU A 5 2.36 -17.67 -59.74
N LEU A 6 1.26 -17.06 -60.15
CA LEU A 6 1.12 -15.60 -60.27
C LEU A 6 -0.32 -15.27 -59.86
N PHE A 7 -0.51 -14.31 -58.95
CA PHE A 7 -1.27 -13.09 -59.25
C PHE A 7 -1.41 -12.16 -58.04
N SER A 8 -1.22 -10.89 -58.37
CA SER A 8 -1.84 -9.67 -57.81
C SER A 8 -1.54 -9.21 -56.39
N PHE A 9 -0.77 -8.11 -56.39
CA PHE A 9 -0.75 -7.04 -55.40
C PHE A 9 -2.16 -6.50 -55.11
N ILE A 10 -2.60 -6.55 -53.84
CA ILE A 10 -3.63 -5.67 -53.29
C ILE A 10 -3.07 -5.09 -51.99
N ILE A 11 -2.79 -3.79 -52.00
CA ILE A 11 -2.44 -3.02 -50.80
C ILE A 11 -3.75 -2.66 -50.11
N ALA A 12 -4.04 -3.33 -49.00
CA ALA A 12 -5.06 -2.89 -48.05
C ALA A 12 -4.36 -2.19 -46.89
N THR A 13 -4.50 -0.86 -46.83
CA THR A 13 -4.15 -0.04 -45.68
C THR A 13 -4.96 -0.49 -44.47
N LEU A 14 -4.31 -1.24 -43.57
CA LEU A 14 -4.83 -1.51 -42.23
C LEU A 14 -4.43 -0.35 -41.32
N ILE A 15 -5.36 0.57 -41.12
CA ILE A 15 -5.31 1.50 -39.99
C ILE A 15 -5.51 0.63 -38.75
N ILE A 16 -4.41 0.19 -38.15
CA ILE A 16 -4.46 -0.35 -36.79
C ILE A 16 -4.64 0.86 -35.89
N SER A 17 -5.90 1.24 -35.67
CA SER A 17 -6.31 1.92 -34.46
C SER A 17 -6.00 0.96 -33.31
N GLY A 18 -4.74 0.95 -32.88
CA GLY A 18 -4.33 0.40 -31.61
C GLY A 18 -4.97 1.27 -30.55
N CYS A 19 -6.24 0.98 -30.26
CA CYS A 19 -6.83 1.32 -28.99
C CYS A 19 -5.88 0.68 -27.98
N SER A 20 -4.98 1.51 -27.42
CA SER A 20 -4.17 1.12 -26.29
C SER A 20 -5.17 0.75 -25.21
N SER A 21 -5.50 -0.54 -25.12
CA SER A 21 -6.06 -1.14 -23.93
C SER A 21 -5.07 -0.79 -22.84
N SER A 22 -5.36 0.31 -22.14
CA SER A 22 -4.82 0.60 -20.84
C SER A 22 -5.24 -0.58 -19.99
N ASN A 23 -4.41 -1.62 -19.99
CA ASN A 23 -4.39 -2.61 -18.93
C ASN A 23 -4.06 -1.79 -17.67
N LYS A 24 -5.09 -1.19 -17.07
CA LYS A 24 -5.09 -0.97 -15.64
C LYS A 24 -5.01 -2.38 -15.07
N SER A 25 -3.79 -2.88 -14.94
CA SER A 25 -3.51 -4.08 -14.18
C SER A 25 -4.19 -3.84 -12.85
N ALA A 26 -5.27 -4.56 -12.56
CA ALA A 26 -5.84 -4.55 -11.22
C ALA A 26 -4.67 -4.84 -10.29
N SER A 27 -4.33 -3.89 -9.41
CA SER A 27 -3.19 -4.07 -8.51
C SER A 27 -3.45 -5.37 -7.75
N LYS A 28 -2.57 -6.36 -7.93
CA LYS A 28 -2.72 -7.66 -7.27
C LYS A 28 -2.90 -7.41 -5.77
N ASN A 29 -3.94 -8.00 -5.20
CA ASN A 29 -4.16 -7.98 -3.76
C ASN A 29 -3.53 -9.23 -3.16
N TYR A 30 -2.79 -9.05 -2.07
CA TYR A 30 -2.13 -10.12 -1.34
C TYR A 30 -2.84 -10.35 -0.01
N THR A 31 -2.99 -11.60 0.37
CA THR A 31 -3.56 -12.03 1.65
C THR A 31 -2.46 -12.52 2.58
N TYR A 32 -2.82 -12.74 3.85
CA TYR A 32 -1.93 -13.27 4.86
C TYR A 32 -1.28 -14.61 4.44
N GLU A 33 -2.03 -15.45 3.72
CA GLU A 33 -1.52 -16.73 3.20
C GLU A 33 -0.51 -16.60 2.06
N ASN A 34 -0.32 -15.40 1.50
CA ASN A 34 0.73 -15.16 0.50
C ASN A 34 2.09 -14.85 1.12
N LEU A 35 2.15 -14.63 2.44
CA LEU A 35 3.35 -14.23 3.15
C LEU A 35 4.15 -15.46 3.61
N ASP A 36 5.48 -15.33 3.62
CA ASP A 36 6.35 -16.27 4.33
C ASP A 36 6.29 -16.06 5.86
N ASP A 37 6.90 -16.96 6.62
CA ASP A 37 6.79 -16.95 8.09
C ASP A 37 7.37 -15.68 8.74
N GLY A 38 8.46 -15.11 8.20
CA GLY A 38 9.03 -13.87 8.72
C GLY A 38 8.13 -12.66 8.41
N GLN A 39 7.55 -12.65 7.21
CA GLN A 39 6.58 -11.63 6.80
C GLN A 39 5.28 -11.71 7.62
N LYS A 40 4.82 -12.93 7.92
CA LYS A 40 3.68 -13.19 8.80
C LYS A 40 3.96 -12.67 10.21
N GLN A 41 5.15 -12.93 10.75
CA GLN A 41 5.57 -12.42 12.05
C GLN A 41 5.46 -10.89 12.11
N ILE A 42 5.99 -10.17 11.11
CA ILE A 42 5.89 -8.70 11.06
C ILE A 42 4.42 -8.25 11.10
N VAL A 43 3.56 -8.82 10.24
CA VAL A 43 2.14 -8.43 10.19
C VAL A 43 1.42 -8.74 11.51
N ASP A 44 1.72 -9.89 12.12
CA ASP A 44 1.12 -10.31 13.38
C ASP A 44 1.54 -9.38 14.53
N THR A 45 2.81 -9.02 14.64
CA THR A 45 3.28 -8.10 15.69
C THR A 45 2.70 -6.70 15.50
N VAL A 46 2.63 -6.17 14.28
CA VAL A 46 1.98 -4.88 14.01
C VAL A 46 0.50 -4.91 14.38
N PHE A 47 -0.18 -6.04 14.12
CA PHE A 47 -1.57 -6.26 14.53
C PHE A 47 -1.71 -6.39 16.05
N ASP A 48 -0.80 -7.06 16.75
CA ASP A 48 -0.84 -7.18 18.21
C ASP A 48 -0.59 -5.83 18.91
N GLU A 49 0.17 -4.95 18.28
CA GLU A 49 0.37 -3.57 18.73
C GLU A 49 -0.74 -2.60 18.29
N TYR A 50 -1.91 -3.11 17.91
CA TYR A 50 -3.09 -2.34 17.48
C TYR A 50 -3.44 -1.19 18.42
N THR A 51 -3.23 -1.33 19.74
CA THR A 51 -3.50 -0.26 20.70
C THR A 51 -2.68 1.01 20.47
N LYS A 52 -1.49 0.92 19.84
CA LYS A 52 -0.65 2.08 19.52
C LYS A 52 -1.20 2.94 18.39
N TRP A 53 -2.03 2.37 17.50
CA TRP A 53 -2.41 3.03 16.24
C TRP A 53 -3.89 2.91 15.87
N LYS A 54 -4.70 2.15 16.60
CA LYS A 54 -6.13 1.97 16.28
C LYS A 54 -6.95 3.26 16.32
N SER A 55 -6.52 4.24 17.12
CA SER A 55 -7.23 5.49 17.29
C SER A 55 -6.36 6.57 17.92
N VAL A 56 -6.70 7.82 17.64
CA VAL A 56 -6.16 9.01 18.32
C VAL A 56 -7.28 9.78 19.03
N GLN A 57 -6.89 10.58 20.02
CA GLN A 57 -7.77 11.54 20.68
C GLN A 57 -7.40 12.94 20.23
N ASP A 58 -8.38 13.71 19.77
CA ASP A 58 -8.23 15.13 19.51
C ASP A 58 -9.50 15.86 19.95
N SER A 59 -9.32 16.94 20.70
CA SER A 59 -10.42 17.81 21.14
C SER A 59 -11.60 17.07 21.80
N GLY A 60 -11.30 16.01 22.57
CA GLY A 60 -12.30 15.18 23.26
C GLY A 60 -13.04 14.18 22.39
N LYS A 61 -12.64 14.02 21.11
CA LYS A 61 -13.20 13.05 20.17
C LYS A 61 -12.19 11.96 19.86
N THR A 62 -12.70 10.74 19.70
CA THR A 62 -11.90 9.59 19.25
C THR A 62 -12.00 9.45 17.73
N PHE A 63 -10.85 9.45 17.06
CA PHE A 63 -10.74 9.19 15.64
C PHE A 63 -10.11 7.83 15.43
N PHE A 64 -10.81 6.94 14.75
CA PHE A 64 -10.32 5.60 14.47
C PHE A 64 -9.48 5.59 13.20
N CYS A 65 -8.51 4.68 13.16
CA CYS A 65 -7.74 4.41 11.97
C CYS A 65 -8.69 4.07 10.82
N SER A 66 -8.49 4.73 9.69
CA SER A 66 -9.33 4.61 8.49
C SER A 66 -8.57 4.08 7.29
N LYS A 67 -7.23 4.26 7.26
CA LYS A 67 -6.35 3.66 6.28
C LYS A 67 -5.02 3.25 6.89
N VAL A 68 -4.42 2.22 6.32
CA VAL A 68 -3.08 1.75 6.69
C VAL A 68 -2.19 1.61 5.47
N ASN A 69 -0.88 1.82 5.65
CA ASN A 69 0.10 1.58 4.61
C ASN A 69 1.48 1.21 5.19
N PHE A 70 2.32 0.62 4.35
CA PHE A 70 3.74 0.41 4.62
C PHE A 70 4.58 1.04 3.51
N PHE A 71 5.77 1.51 3.84
CA PHE A 71 6.76 1.96 2.86
C PHE A 71 8.18 1.91 3.46
N TYR A 72 9.19 2.08 2.62
CA TYR A 72 10.59 2.07 3.06
C TYR A 72 11.21 3.48 3.06
N GLU A 73 11.94 3.82 4.12
CA GLU A 73 12.85 4.98 4.23
C GLU A 73 14.29 4.48 4.23
N GLY A 74 14.93 4.45 3.05
CA GLY A 74 16.14 3.65 2.88
C GLY A 74 15.82 2.18 3.11
N ASP A 75 16.52 1.55 4.05
CA ASP A 75 16.32 0.13 4.42
C ASP A 75 15.34 -0.05 5.60
N LYS A 76 14.78 1.05 6.14
CA LYS A 76 13.87 1.00 7.28
C LYS A 76 12.43 0.89 6.80
N LEU A 77 11.73 -0.14 7.26
CA LEU A 77 10.30 -0.27 7.06
C LEU A 77 9.54 0.70 7.97
N VAL A 78 8.57 1.40 7.40
CA VAL A 78 7.70 2.34 8.09
C VAL A 78 6.25 1.91 7.90
N PHE A 79 5.52 1.81 9.02
CA PHE A 79 4.08 1.64 9.06
C PHE A 79 3.41 3.01 9.30
N VAL A 80 2.33 3.29 8.58
CA VAL A 80 1.52 4.49 8.77
C VAL A 80 0.04 4.15 8.94
N ALA A 81 -0.57 4.79 9.94
CA ALA A 81 -2.01 4.77 10.20
C ALA A 81 -2.59 6.16 9.99
N ASN A 82 -3.66 6.25 9.19
CA ASN A 82 -4.34 7.49 8.84
C ASN A 82 -5.67 7.63 9.58
N TYR A 83 -5.95 8.81 10.11
CA TYR A 83 -7.17 9.17 10.83
C TYR A 83 -7.89 10.30 10.11
N ASN A 84 -9.09 10.01 9.60
CA ASN A 84 -9.95 11.01 8.97
C ASN A 84 -10.80 11.71 10.01
N PHE A 85 -10.75 13.04 10.02
CA PHE A 85 -11.58 13.87 10.90
C PHE A 85 -12.90 14.13 10.19
N SER A 86 -13.99 13.57 10.74
CA SER A 86 -15.32 13.44 10.12
C SER A 86 -16.02 14.74 9.70
N SER A 87 -15.37 15.90 9.78
CA SER A 87 -15.94 17.21 9.46
C SER A 87 -15.06 18.11 8.57
N SER A 88 -13.90 17.65 8.06
CA SER A 88 -13.05 18.47 7.17
C SER A 88 -12.19 17.62 6.23
N SER A 89 -11.50 18.25 5.27
CA SER A 89 -10.42 17.62 4.51
C SER A 89 -9.14 17.40 5.34
N ALA A 90 -9.14 17.78 6.63
CA ALA A 90 -8.03 17.53 7.52
C ALA A 90 -7.97 16.05 7.91
N PHE A 91 -6.77 15.50 7.82
CA PHE A 91 -6.44 14.18 8.33
C PHE A 91 -5.17 14.29 9.17
N GLU A 92 -5.00 13.35 10.08
CA GLU A 92 -3.73 13.13 10.77
C GLU A 92 -3.24 11.73 10.45
N TYR A 93 -1.95 11.50 10.70
CA TYR A 93 -1.38 10.18 10.63
C TYR A 93 -0.38 9.97 11.75
N ALA A 94 -0.24 8.72 12.16
CA ALA A 94 0.86 8.26 12.99
C ALA A 94 1.78 7.41 12.12
N ALA A 95 3.09 7.64 12.24
CA ALA A 95 4.11 6.83 11.58
C ALA A 95 4.93 6.08 12.63
N PHE A 96 5.39 4.91 12.27
CA PHE A 96 6.19 4.04 13.12
C PHE A 96 7.29 3.38 12.30
N TYR A 97 8.51 3.36 12.83
CA TYR A 97 9.47 2.36 12.36
C TYR A 97 9.02 0.98 12.80
N VAL A 98 9.18 0.02 11.90
CA VAL A 98 8.90 -1.39 12.13
C VAL A 98 10.25 -2.10 12.20
N ASP A 99 10.53 -2.77 13.32
CA ASP A 99 11.74 -3.59 13.42
C ASP A 99 11.59 -4.95 12.71
N ASN A 100 12.62 -5.79 12.79
CA ASN A 100 12.64 -7.08 12.09
C ASN A 100 11.58 -8.06 12.60
N ASP A 101 11.09 -7.87 13.83
CA ASP A 101 10.06 -8.71 14.45
C ASP A 101 8.66 -8.07 14.34
N GLY A 102 8.57 -6.84 13.84
CA GLY A 102 7.33 -6.10 13.60
C GLY A 102 6.93 -5.13 14.70
N HIS A 103 7.77 -4.89 15.70
CA HIS A 103 7.45 -3.93 16.77
C HIS A 103 7.51 -2.49 16.28
N LEU A 104 6.56 -1.69 16.74
CA LEU A 104 6.38 -0.30 16.34
C LEU A 104 7.09 0.65 17.31
N THR A 105 7.98 1.46 16.76
CA THR A 105 8.56 2.62 17.44
C THR A 105 8.11 3.90 16.75
N SER A 106 7.53 4.84 17.50
CA SER A 106 7.01 6.09 16.94
C SER A 106 8.05 6.84 16.11
N ARG A 107 7.61 7.31 14.93
CA ARG A 107 8.40 8.09 13.98
C ARG A 107 7.75 9.45 13.79
N THR A 108 8.41 10.49 14.27
CA THR A 108 8.04 11.89 14.04
C THR A 108 9.03 12.54 13.08
N TYR A 109 8.56 13.40 12.19
CA TYR A 109 9.41 14.13 11.24
C TYR A 109 9.73 15.52 11.76
N ASP A 110 11.01 15.88 11.77
CA ASP A 110 11.42 17.22 12.14
C ASP A 110 11.21 18.23 10.99
N ALA A 111 11.57 19.50 11.24
CA ALA A 111 11.39 20.59 10.28
C ALA A 111 12.34 20.54 9.07
N TYR A 112 13.37 19.69 9.09
CA TYR A 112 14.37 19.56 8.02
C TYR A 112 14.13 18.30 7.17
N GLU A 113 13.17 17.46 7.57
CA GLU A 113 12.82 16.19 6.91
C GLU A 113 11.63 16.31 5.94
N ASP A 114 11.42 17.48 5.33
CA ASP A 114 10.24 17.77 4.49
C ASP A 114 9.97 16.71 3.41
N LYS A 115 11.01 16.15 2.79
CA LYS A 115 10.86 15.09 1.77
C LYS A 115 10.33 13.79 2.36
N LEU A 116 10.84 13.39 3.53
CA LEU A 116 10.39 12.17 4.22
C LEU A 116 8.97 12.37 4.76
N LYS A 117 8.71 13.54 5.35
CA LYS A 117 7.37 13.95 5.78
C LYS A 117 6.36 13.90 4.63
N ALA A 118 6.70 14.47 3.47
CA ALA A 118 5.84 14.44 2.29
C ALA A 118 5.57 13.01 1.79
N LYS A 119 6.59 12.14 1.84
CA LYS A 119 6.44 10.72 1.52
C LYS A 119 5.47 10.01 2.48
N ALA A 120 5.64 10.22 3.78
CA ALA A 120 4.76 9.65 4.81
C ALA A 120 3.32 10.14 4.69
N THR A 121 3.14 11.45 4.45
CA THR A 121 1.84 12.07 4.16
C THR A 121 1.19 11.42 2.93
N GLY A 122 1.93 11.28 1.83
CA GLY A 122 1.44 10.61 0.62
C GLY A 122 1.04 9.15 0.88
N ALA A 123 1.90 8.40 1.57
CA ALA A 123 1.64 7.00 1.91
C ALA A 123 0.41 6.82 2.81
N ALA A 124 0.19 7.72 3.77
CA ALA A 124 -0.98 7.72 4.63
C ALA A 124 -2.27 7.99 3.84
N MET A 125 -2.24 8.96 2.91
CA MET A 125 -3.39 9.30 2.07
C MET A 125 -3.73 8.20 1.06
N SER A 126 -2.72 7.55 0.49
CA SER A 126 -2.87 6.47 -0.48
C SER A 126 -3.02 5.08 0.16
N GLY A 127 -3.17 5.02 1.49
CA GLY A 127 -3.28 3.76 2.23
C GLY A 127 -4.53 2.96 1.86
N LEU A 128 -4.48 1.67 2.18
CA LEU A 128 -5.62 0.77 2.03
C LEU A 128 -6.66 1.07 3.11
N ASP A 129 -7.94 1.03 2.73
CA ASP A 129 -9.04 1.22 3.67
C ASP A 129 -8.97 0.17 4.79
N PHE A 130 -9.18 0.65 6.01
CA PHE A 130 -9.13 -0.15 7.23
C PHE A 130 -10.27 0.27 8.15
N SER A 131 -11.06 -0.70 8.62
CA SER A 131 -12.12 -0.43 9.59
C SER A 131 -11.86 -1.15 10.91
N LYS A 132 -12.16 -0.47 12.02
CA LYS A 132 -12.17 -1.10 13.35
C LYS A 132 -13.21 -2.23 13.45
N ASP A 133 -14.24 -2.19 12.62
CA ASP A 133 -15.37 -3.11 12.64
C ASP A 133 -15.17 -4.32 11.72
N ASP A 134 -14.07 -4.35 10.95
CA ASP A 134 -13.70 -5.50 10.12
C ASP A 134 -13.36 -6.73 10.97
N SER A 135 -13.51 -7.93 10.39
CA SER A 135 -13.04 -9.16 11.03
C SER A 135 -11.51 -9.14 11.21
N THR A 136 -10.99 -9.93 12.16
CA THR A 136 -9.54 -10.10 12.35
C THR A 136 -8.86 -10.54 11.05
N GLU A 137 -9.46 -11.46 10.31
CA GLU A 137 -8.95 -11.93 9.03
C GLU A 137 -8.86 -10.78 7.99
N THR A 138 -9.92 -9.98 7.84
CA THR A 138 -9.92 -8.84 6.92
C THR A 138 -8.84 -7.84 7.30
N LYS A 139 -8.71 -7.50 8.59
CA LYS A 139 -7.67 -6.58 9.07
C LYS A 139 -6.26 -7.11 8.78
N LYS A 140 -5.99 -8.39 9.08
CA LYS A 140 -4.71 -9.03 8.78
C LYS A 140 -4.43 -9.09 7.29
N ASN A 141 -5.43 -9.37 6.46
CA ASN A 141 -5.29 -9.34 5.00
C ASN A 141 -5.02 -7.93 4.46
N THR A 142 -5.65 -6.89 5.02
CA THR A 142 -5.36 -5.50 4.65
C THR A 142 -3.92 -5.12 5.01
N LEU A 143 -3.46 -5.46 6.21
CA LEU A 143 -2.07 -5.25 6.63
C LEU A 143 -1.10 -6.02 5.73
N SER A 144 -1.39 -7.29 5.43
CA SER A 144 -0.59 -8.14 4.54
C SER A 144 -0.47 -7.56 3.14
N ASN A 145 -1.57 -7.05 2.59
CA ASN A 145 -1.58 -6.44 1.26
C ASN A 145 -0.73 -5.16 1.23
N ALA A 146 -0.86 -4.31 2.25
CA ALA A 146 -0.08 -3.09 2.35
C ALA A 146 1.43 -3.40 2.53
N TYR A 147 1.75 -4.31 3.45
CA TYR A 147 3.12 -4.75 3.72
C TYR A 147 3.79 -5.34 2.48
N TYR A 148 3.14 -6.31 1.83
CA TYR A 148 3.77 -7.03 0.73
C TYR A 148 3.97 -6.15 -0.51
N LYS A 149 3.07 -5.17 -0.73
CA LYS A 149 3.27 -4.14 -1.76
C LYS A 149 4.51 -3.30 -1.48
N ALA A 150 4.74 -2.91 -0.23
CA ALA A 150 5.95 -2.18 0.17
C ALA A 150 7.20 -3.04 -0.01
N PHE A 151 7.16 -4.30 0.43
CA PHE A 151 8.25 -5.27 0.30
C PHE A 151 8.65 -5.46 -1.18
N LEU A 152 7.69 -5.73 -2.07
CA LEU A 152 7.96 -5.89 -3.50
C LEU A 152 8.52 -4.60 -4.10
N SER A 153 7.96 -3.44 -3.75
CA SER A 153 8.44 -2.16 -4.27
C SER A 153 9.88 -1.85 -3.84
N HIS A 154 10.32 -2.32 -2.68
CA HIS A 154 11.68 -2.10 -2.21
C HIS A 154 12.68 -3.05 -2.88
N ASN A 155 12.31 -4.32 -3.06
CA ASN A 155 13.18 -5.35 -3.66
C ASN A 155 13.20 -5.35 -5.21
N SER A 156 12.36 -4.54 -5.86
CA SER A 156 12.31 -4.44 -7.33
C SER A 156 13.18 -3.32 -7.91
N ASN A 157 13.86 -2.54 -7.06
CA ASN A 157 14.78 -1.45 -7.45
C ASN A 157 16.22 -1.86 -7.19
#